data_AF-A0A2E9WQR1-F1
#
_entry.id   AF-A0A2E9WQR1-F1
#
_cell.length_a   1.000
_cell.length_b   1.000
_cell.length_c   1.000
_cell.angle_alpha   90.00
_cell.angle_beta   90.00
_cell.angle_gamma   90.00
#
_symmetry.space_group_name_H-M   'P 1'
#
loop_
_entity.id
_entity.type
_entity.pdbx_description
1 polymer ?
#
loop_
_entity_poly.entity_id
_entity_poly.type
_entity_poly.pdbx_seq_one_letter_code
_entity_poly.pdbx_strand_id
1 'polypeptide(L)'
;MGISPYYRGSSCNFWALYDDNVHLMGGTIHMLSKGLDSGDILYHVAPTTVNCSNAFDFTMMSVKSAHQSLVERISSGALYKYNPVKQDANLEVRYSKNSDFTDEIAKEFLDRKVGISEISRMISKKREITDYIEPYYLGN
;
A
#
# COMPACT_ATOMS: atom_id res chain seq x y z
N MET A 1 -2.61 4.45 5.45
CA MET A 1 -1.39 3.79 4.93
C MET A 1 -1.62 3.42 3.48
N GLY A 2 -0.64 3.67 2.63
CA GLY A 2 -0.63 3.34 1.21
C GLY A 2 0.79 3.34 0.68
N ILE A 3 0.95 3.07 -0.63
CA ILE A 3 2.23 3.15 -1.32
C ILE A 3 2.42 4.59 -1.84
N SER A 4 3.27 5.36 -1.17
CA SER A 4 3.78 6.63 -1.68
C SER A 4 4.79 6.41 -2.82
N PRO A 5 4.89 7.31 -3.81
CA PRO A 5 4.08 8.52 -3.97
C PRO A 5 2.71 8.28 -4.64
N TYR A 6 2.39 7.06 -5.06
CA TYR A 6 1.21 6.77 -5.89
C TYR A 6 -0.13 7.11 -5.21
N TYR A 7 -0.32 6.65 -3.97
CA TYR A 7 -1.56 6.86 -3.21
C TYR A 7 -1.26 7.48 -1.85
N ARG A 8 -1.52 8.78 -1.70
CA ARG A 8 -1.23 9.58 -0.51
C ARG A 8 -2.49 10.16 0.14
N GLY A 9 -2.38 10.52 1.42
CA GLY A 9 -3.48 11.11 2.18
C GLY A 9 -4.30 10.08 2.95
N SER A 10 -5.63 10.14 2.85
CA SER A 10 -6.52 9.29 3.65
C SER A 10 -7.12 8.12 2.86
N SER A 11 -7.35 7.00 3.54
CA SER A 11 -7.94 5.78 2.97
C SER A 11 -7.22 5.27 1.71
N CYS A 12 -5.91 5.48 1.59
CA CYS A 12 -5.12 5.19 0.39
C CYS A 12 -5.30 3.77 -0.16
N ASN A 13 -5.21 2.75 0.71
CA ASN A 13 -5.40 1.36 0.31
C ASN A 13 -6.82 1.07 -0.19
N PHE A 14 -7.84 1.74 0.35
CA PHE A 14 -9.20 1.65 -0.19
C PHE A 14 -9.22 2.23 -1.60
N TRP A 15 -8.65 3.41 -1.82
CA TRP A 15 -8.65 4.04 -3.13
C TRP A 15 -7.87 3.26 -4.19
N ALA A 16 -6.74 2.65 -3.82
CA ALA A 16 -6.01 1.77 -4.73
C ALA A 16 -6.84 0.54 -5.14
N LEU A 17 -7.65 -0.01 -4.23
CA LEU A 17 -8.59 -1.09 -4.56
C LEU A 17 -9.76 -0.58 -5.41
N TYR A 18 -10.30 0.59 -5.06
CA TYR A 18 -11.42 1.24 -5.74
C TYR A 18 -11.10 1.61 -7.19
N ASP A 19 -9.86 2.04 -7.46
CA ASP A 19 -9.37 2.45 -8.79
C ASP A 19 -8.81 1.27 -9.62
N ASP A 20 -9.03 0.01 -9.21
CA ASP A 20 -8.47 -1.19 -9.83
C ASP A 20 -6.93 -1.20 -9.94
N ASN A 21 -6.28 -0.50 -9.02
CA ASN A 21 -4.84 -0.41 -8.89
C ASN A 21 -4.33 -1.22 -7.70
N VAL A 22 -4.89 -2.39 -7.48
CA VAL A 22 -4.60 -3.32 -6.36
C VAL A 22 -3.11 -3.62 -6.18
N HIS A 23 -2.33 -3.68 -7.27
CA HIS A 23 -0.88 -3.80 -7.24
C HIS A 23 -0.12 -2.66 -6.53
N LEU A 24 -0.78 -1.54 -6.23
CA LEU A 24 -0.29 -0.38 -5.48
C LEU A 24 -0.87 -0.32 -4.06
N MET A 25 -1.50 -1.39 -3.58
CA MET A 25 -1.89 -1.52 -2.17
C MET A 25 -0.70 -1.98 -1.33
N GLY A 26 -0.61 -1.44 -0.13
CA GLY A 26 0.41 -1.82 0.84
C GLY A 26 0.73 -0.71 1.82
N GLY A 27 2.02 -0.45 2.02
CA GLY A 27 2.48 0.62 2.86
C GLY A 27 3.88 1.12 2.50
N THR A 28 4.16 2.34 2.90
CA THR A 28 5.48 2.96 2.76
C THR A 28 6.05 3.19 4.14
N ILE A 29 7.30 2.73 4.34
CA ILE A 29 8.11 3.15 5.47
C ILE A 29 9.02 4.27 4.97
N HIS A 30 8.87 5.46 5.55
CA HIS A 30 9.59 6.66 5.11
C HIS A 30 10.05 7.50 6.30
N MET A 31 10.98 8.41 6.01
CA MET A 31 11.48 9.38 6.98
C MET A 31 10.40 10.41 7.33
N LEU A 32 10.46 10.98 8.54
CA LEU A 32 9.62 12.13 8.87
C LEU A 32 10.06 13.36 8.08
N SER A 33 9.10 14.20 7.71
CA SER A 33 9.35 15.48 7.04
C SER A 33 8.36 16.54 7.51
N LYS A 34 8.48 17.78 7.01
CA LYS A 34 7.52 18.85 7.35
C LYS A 34 6.13 18.64 6.73
N GLY A 35 6.04 17.94 5.59
CA GLY A 35 4.78 17.66 4.92
C GLY A 35 4.17 16.33 5.35
N LEU A 36 2.88 16.16 5.08
CA LEU A 36 2.14 14.92 5.34
C LEU A 36 2.59 13.83 4.36
N ASP A 37 3.04 12.69 4.89
CA ASP A 37 3.47 11.50 4.14
C ASP A 37 4.48 11.78 3.01
N SER A 38 5.32 12.81 3.16
CA SER A 38 6.19 13.34 2.09
C SER A 38 7.68 13.17 2.32
N GLY A 39 8.09 12.43 3.34
CA GLY A 39 9.52 12.21 3.58
C GLY A 39 10.11 11.14 2.68
N ASP A 40 11.43 11.11 2.61
CA ASP A 40 12.15 10.17 1.74
C ASP A 40 11.86 8.72 2.15
N ILE A 41 11.61 7.88 1.15
CA ILE A 41 11.18 6.49 1.30
C ILE A 41 12.38 5.63 1.70
N LEU A 42 12.22 4.84 2.76
CA LEU A 42 13.17 3.77 3.08
C LEU A 42 12.85 2.53 2.26
N TYR A 43 11.59 2.11 2.25
CA TYR A 43 11.11 0.97 1.47
C TYR A 43 9.59 0.87 1.40
N HIS A 44 9.10 0.02 0.50
CA HIS A 44 7.70 -0.36 0.36
C HIS A 44 7.41 -1.74 0.94
N VAL A 45 6.16 -1.93 1.38
CA VAL A 45 5.64 -3.23 1.81
C VAL A 45 4.43 -3.59 0.99
N ALA A 46 4.39 -4.81 0.49
CA ALA A 46 3.29 -5.34 -0.30
C ALA A 46 2.52 -6.42 0.51
N PRO A 47 1.18 -6.36 0.53
CA PRO A 47 0.35 -7.37 1.18
C PRO A 47 0.37 -8.68 0.40
N THR A 48 -0.12 -9.74 1.04
CA THR A 48 -0.38 -11.04 0.39
C THR A 48 -1.86 -11.36 0.43
N THR A 49 -2.34 -12.06 -0.59
CA THR A 49 -3.70 -12.61 -0.63
C THR A 49 -3.80 -13.99 0.02
N VAL A 50 -2.67 -14.57 0.44
CA VAL A 50 -2.63 -15.86 1.13
C VAL A 50 -3.39 -15.77 2.46
N ASN A 51 -4.24 -16.77 2.72
CA ASN A 51 -5.10 -16.86 3.90
C ASN A 51 -6.10 -15.71 4.10
N CYS A 52 -6.43 -14.97 3.04
CA CYS A 52 -7.50 -13.97 3.07
C CYS A 52 -8.84 -14.60 2.66
N SER A 53 -9.91 -14.32 3.41
CA SER A 53 -11.27 -14.77 3.10
C SER A 53 -12.03 -13.75 2.26
N ASN A 54 -11.72 -12.47 2.42
CA ASN A 54 -12.41 -11.36 1.76
C ASN A 54 -11.47 -10.15 1.54
N ALA A 55 -11.93 -9.15 0.78
CA ALA A 55 -11.15 -7.95 0.48
C ALA A 55 -10.70 -7.19 1.73
N PHE A 56 -11.49 -7.22 2.81
CA PHE A 56 -11.11 -6.59 4.07
C PHE A 56 -9.89 -7.28 4.71
N ASP A 57 -9.85 -8.62 4.75
CA ASP A 57 -8.67 -9.36 5.23
C ASP A 57 -7.42 -8.97 4.45
N PHE A 58 -7.54 -8.89 3.12
CA PHE A 58 -6.43 -8.47 2.26
C PHE A 58 -5.95 -7.04 2.57
N THR A 59 -6.86 -6.10 2.83
CA THR A 59 -6.46 -4.74 3.25
C THR A 59 -5.69 -4.77 4.57
N MET A 60 -6.09 -5.62 5.51
CA MET A 60 -5.40 -5.81 6.79
C MET A 60 -4.04 -6.48 6.65
N MET A 61 -3.82 -7.29 5.60
CA MET A 61 -2.49 -7.83 5.30
C MET A 61 -1.47 -6.74 4.99
N SER A 62 -1.88 -5.56 4.53
CA SER A 62 -0.96 -4.42 4.37
C SER A 62 -0.41 -3.98 5.73
N VAL A 63 -1.29 -3.85 6.72
CA VAL A 63 -0.93 -3.47 8.10
C VAL A 63 0.00 -4.50 8.71
N LYS A 64 -0.34 -5.79 8.55
CA LYS A 64 0.49 -6.90 9.02
C LYS A 64 1.88 -6.88 8.38
N SER A 65 1.96 -6.67 7.07
CA SER A 65 3.23 -6.59 6.32
C SER A 65 4.13 -5.49 6.86
N ALA A 66 3.59 -4.29 7.11
CA ALA A 66 4.34 -3.16 7.65
C ALA A 66 4.91 -3.45 9.05
N HIS A 67 4.11 -4.06 9.93
CA HIS A 67 4.58 -4.39 11.28
C HIS A 67 5.67 -5.46 11.25
N GLN A 68 5.46 -6.53 10.47
CA GLN A 68 6.45 -7.62 10.38
C GLN A 68 7.75 -7.15 9.74
N SER A 69 7.69 -6.36 8.66
CA SER A 69 8.88 -5.81 8.02
C SER A 69 9.68 -4.90 8.95
N LEU A 70 8.99 -4.07 9.74
CA LEU A 70 9.65 -3.17 10.70
C LEU A 70 10.36 -3.97 11.79
N VAL A 71 9.68 -4.93 12.42
CA VAL A 71 10.28 -5.76 13.48
C VAL A 71 11.52 -6.48 12.95
N GLU A 72 11.42 -7.11 11.78
CA GLU A 72 12.52 -7.85 11.16
C GLU A 72 13.72 -6.93 10.81
N ARG A 73 13.46 -5.80 10.16
CA ARG A 73 14.51 -4.88 9.69
C ARG A 73 15.15 -4.09 10.83
N ILE A 74 14.42 -3.81 11.91
CA ILE A 74 14.98 -3.24 13.14
C ILE A 74 15.88 -4.27 13.83
N SER A 75 15.38 -5.49 14.02
CA SER A 75 16.10 -6.54 14.77
C SER A 75 17.40 -6.98 14.08
N SER A 76 17.39 -7.04 12.75
CA SER A 76 18.57 -7.37 11.93
C SER A 76 19.53 -6.19 11.71
N GLY A 77 19.12 -4.97 12.08
CA GLY A 77 19.82 -3.73 11.76
C GLY A 77 19.79 -3.35 10.28
N ALA A 78 19.02 -4.06 9.43
CA ALA A 78 18.87 -3.74 8.01
C ALA A 78 18.23 -2.36 7.79
N LEU A 79 17.31 -1.95 8.69
CA LEU A 79 16.62 -0.66 8.58
C LEU A 79 17.59 0.52 8.45
N TYR A 80 18.72 0.48 9.17
CA TYR A 80 19.70 1.56 9.22
C TYR A 80 20.67 1.59 8.03
N LYS A 81 20.55 0.61 7.12
CA LYS A 81 21.41 0.50 5.92
C LYS A 81 20.74 1.05 4.66
N TYR A 82 19.44 1.36 4.72
CA TYR A 82 18.74 1.94 3.59
C TYR A 82 19.21 3.36 3.32
N ASN A 83 19.41 3.67 2.04
CA ASN A 83 19.58 5.04 1.57
C ASN A 83 18.18 5.59 1.26
N PRO A 84 17.67 6.60 1.99
CA PRO A 84 16.35 7.15 1.73
C PRO A 84 16.23 7.70 0.31
N VAL A 85 15.13 7.39 -0.37
CA VAL A 85 14.86 7.80 -1.75
C VAL A 85 13.78 8.89 -1.76
N LYS A 86 14.07 10.01 -2.41
CA LYS A 86 13.12 11.12 -2.52
C LYS A 86 11.86 10.69 -3.29
N GLN A 87 10.69 11.05 -2.77
CA GLN A 87 9.42 10.80 -3.46
C GLN A 87 9.33 11.62 -4.75
N ASP A 88 8.92 10.99 -5.86
CA ASP A 88 8.59 11.67 -7.11
C ASP A 88 7.09 11.96 -7.18
N ALA A 89 6.73 13.23 -7.03
CA ALA A 89 5.33 13.67 -7.09
C ALA A 89 4.67 13.45 -8.45
N ASN A 90 5.44 13.28 -9.53
CA ASN A 90 4.88 13.02 -10.87
C ASN A 90 4.29 11.62 -11.00
N LEU A 91 4.62 10.70 -10.09
CA LEU A 91 4.08 9.34 -10.03
C LEU A 91 2.77 9.25 -9.23
N GLU A 92 2.28 10.36 -8.68
CA GLU A 92 1.03 10.38 -7.92
C GLU A 92 -0.16 9.99 -8.81
N VAL A 93 -0.87 8.96 -8.37
CA VAL A 93 -2.15 8.53 -8.96
C VAL A 93 -3.30 9.24 -8.26
N ARG A 94 -3.24 9.35 -6.92
CA ARG A 94 -4.27 10.00 -6.12
C ARG A 94 -3.73 10.57 -4.81
N TYR A 95 -4.14 11.80 -4.51
CA TYR A 95 -4.07 12.41 -3.18
C TYR A 95 -5.49 12.60 -2.62
N SER A 96 -5.86 11.81 -1.62
CA SER A 96 -7.22 11.77 -1.07
C SER A 96 -7.32 12.38 0.33
N LYS A 97 -8.47 12.98 0.63
CA LYS A 97 -8.84 13.54 1.94
C LYS A 97 -9.93 12.69 2.59
N ASN A 98 -10.11 12.85 3.91
CA ASN A 98 -11.20 12.20 4.63
C ASN A 98 -12.58 12.51 4.03
N SER A 99 -12.77 13.75 3.55
CA SER A 99 -14.03 14.19 2.92
C SER A 99 -14.37 13.47 1.62
N ASP A 100 -13.40 12.81 0.99
CA ASP A 100 -13.60 12.13 -0.29
C ASP A 100 -14.21 10.73 -0.10
N PHE A 101 -14.08 10.16 1.11
CA PHE A 101 -14.62 8.85 1.46
C PHE A 101 -15.99 9.01 2.11
N THR A 102 -17.04 8.98 1.28
CA THR A 102 -18.44 9.13 1.72
C THR A 102 -19.17 7.79 1.79
N ASP A 103 -20.34 7.77 2.43
CA ASP A 103 -21.19 6.58 2.51
C ASP A 103 -21.65 6.10 1.13
N GLU A 104 -21.87 7.01 0.17
CA GLU A 104 -22.21 6.67 -1.21
C GLU A 104 -21.07 5.93 -1.90
N ILE A 105 -19.83 6.40 -1.72
CA ILE A 105 -18.63 5.76 -2.26
C ILE A 105 -18.41 4.39 -1.62
N ALA A 106 -18.57 4.30 -0.29
CA ALA A 106 -18.44 3.04 0.43
C ALA A 106 -19.50 2.02 -0.02
N LYS A 107 -20.76 2.45 -0.15
CA LYS A 107 -21.86 1.61 -0.62
C LYS A 107 -21.62 1.12 -2.05
N GLU A 108 -21.27 2.03 -2.96
CA GLU A 108 -20.98 1.71 -4.34
C GLU A 108 -19.85 0.68 -4.46
N PHE A 109 -18.77 0.85 -3.68
CA PHE A 109 -17.68 -0.13 -3.63
C PHE A 109 -18.14 -1.50 -3.11
N LEU A 110 -18.91 -1.55 -2.02
CA LEU A 110 -19.41 -2.81 -1.45
C LEU A 110 -20.33 -3.56 -2.43
N ASP A 111 -21.11 -2.84 -3.22
CA ASP A 111 -21.99 -3.41 -4.25
C ASP A 111 -21.21 -4.11 -5.38
N ARG A 112 -19.92 -3.78 -5.59
CA ARG A 112 -19.05 -4.46 -6.57
C ARG A 112 -18.70 -5.90 -6.17
N LYS A 113 -18.81 -6.25 -4.88
CA LYS A 113 -18.55 -7.61 -4.34
C LYS A 113 -17.20 -8.20 -4.78
N VAL A 114 -16.15 -7.38 -4.77
CA VAL A 114 -14.80 -7.79 -5.18
C VAL A 114 -14.28 -8.93 -4.29
N GLY A 115 -13.96 -10.07 -4.92
CA GLY A 115 -13.47 -11.27 -4.23
C GLY A 115 -11.95 -11.39 -4.19
N ILE A 116 -11.43 -12.23 -3.28
CA ILE A 116 -9.98 -12.46 -3.14
C ILE A 116 -9.32 -13.06 -4.39
N SER A 117 -10.02 -13.95 -5.09
CA SER A 117 -9.53 -14.53 -6.35
C SER A 117 -9.35 -13.46 -7.43
N GLU A 118 -10.26 -12.48 -7.46
CA GLU A 118 -10.16 -11.33 -8.36
C GLU A 118 -9.01 -10.39 -7.99
N ILE A 119 -8.89 -10.03 -6.71
CA ILE A 119 -7.77 -9.25 -6.18
C ILE A 119 -6.43 -9.89 -6.55
N SER A 120 -6.30 -11.21 -6.33
CA SER A 120 -5.09 -11.97 -6.70
C SER A 120 -4.78 -11.86 -8.19
N ARG A 121 -5.81 -12.01 -9.04
CA ARG A 121 -5.68 -11.87 -10.51
C ARG A 121 -5.25 -10.45 -10.91
N MET A 122 -5.81 -9.42 -10.27
CA MET A 122 -5.47 -8.02 -10.55
C MET A 122 -4.02 -7.70 -10.20
N ILE A 123 -3.53 -8.23 -9.06
CA ILE A 123 -2.12 -8.09 -8.66
C ILE A 123 -1.22 -8.79 -9.68
N SER A 124 -1.48 -10.05 -10.02
CA SER A 124 -0.64 -10.80 -10.98
C SER A 124 -0.53 -10.13 -12.34
N LYS A 125 -1.58 -9.45 -12.82
CA LYS A 125 -1.57 -8.73 -14.10
C LYS A 125 -0.66 -7.51 -14.14
N LYS A 126 -0.42 -6.86 -13.00
CA LYS A 126 0.30 -5.58 -12.93
C LYS A 126 1.56 -5.63 -12.05
N ARG A 127 1.92 -6.80 -11.51
CA ARG A 127 3.02 -6.95 -10.53
C ARG A 127 4.37 -6.47 -11.06
N GLU A 128 4.66 -6.67 -12.34
CA GLU A 128 5.92 -6.27 -12.97
C GLU A 128 5.98 -4.78 -13.33
N ILE A 129 4.89 -4.04 -13.13
CA ILE A 129 4.74 -2.64 -13.55
C ILE A 129 4.98 -1.69 -12.37
N THR A 130 5.07 -2.21 -11.14
CA THR A 130 5.25 -1.38 -9.96
C THR A 130 6.72 -1.18 -9.62
N ASP A 131 7.20 0.06 -9.70
CA ASP A 131 8.53 0.45 -9.22
C ASP A 131 8.51 0.60 -7.69
N TYR A 132 8.62 -0.54 -6.99
CA TYR A 132 8.80 -0.54 -5.55
C TYR A 132 10.25 -0.30 -5.15
N ILE A 133 10.44 0.49 -4.09
CA ILE A 133 11.74 0.72 -3.46
C ILE A 133 11.94 -0.35 -2.40
N GLU A 134 12.97 -1.19 -2.56
CA GLU A 134 13.42 -2.19 -1.57
C GLU A 134 12.29 -3.05 -0.97
N PRO A 135 11.40 -3.62 -1.82
CA PRO A 135 10.11 -4.14 -1.38
C PRO A 135 10.22 -5.28 -0.36
N TYR A 136 9.38 -5.22 0.66
CA TYR A 136 9.06 -6.34 1.51
C TYR A 136 7.77 -7.02 1.04
N TYR A 137 7.83 -8.31 0.73
CA TYR A 137 6.67 -9.11 0.38
C TYR A 137 6.33 -10.04 1.54
N LEU A 138 5.15 -9.90 2.11
CA LEU A 138 4.74 -10.76 3.21
C LEU A 138 4.53 -12.21 2.76
N GLY A 139 5.27 -13.14 3.36
CA GLY A 139 5.17 -14.58 3.10
C GLY A 139 6.14 -15.11 2.03
N ASN A 140 7.09 -14.28 1.59
CA ASN A 140 8.28 -14.72 0.86
C ASN A 140 9.46 -14.96 1.82
#